data_AF-A0A2E7S6N1-F1
#
_entry.id   AF-A0A2E7S6N1-F1
#
_cell.length_a   1.000
_cell.length_b   1.000
_cell.length_c   1.000
_cell.angle_alpha   90.00
_cell.angle_beta   90.00
_cell.angle_gamma   90.00
#
_symmetry.space_group_name_H-M   'P 1'
#
loop_
_entity.id
_entity.type
_entity.pdbx_description
1 polymer ?
#
loop_
_entity_poly.entity_id
_entity_poly.type
_entity_poly.pdbx_seq_one_letter_code
_entity_poly.pdbx_strand_id
1 'polypeptide(L)'
;MAEEIINMDDMNTIFSVTDKLGIHRESVSVDLTREDPGVISQSSSLTIDITIPLTTSTQEFAERLESELRSLGYVETDNDDYDD
;
A
#
# COMPACT_ATOMS: atom_id res chain seq x y z
N MET A 1 -4.18 23.57 -11.51
CA MET A 1 -3.29 22.53 -10.97
C MET A 1 -4.00 21.23 -11.29
N ALA A 2 -3.40 20.34 -12.07
CA ALA A 2 -4.06 19.08 -12.40
C ALA A 2 -3.94 18.19 -11.15
N GLU A 3 -5.01 18.13 -10.36
CA GLU A 3 -5.18 17.12 -9.34
C GLU A 3 -5.34 15.79 -10.10
N GLU A 4 -4.26 15.06 -10.29
CA GLU A 4 -4.35 13.70 -10.84
C GLU A 4 -4.97 12.83 -9.76
N ILE A 5 -6.24 12.51 -9.95
CA ILE A 5 -7.02 11.63 -9.08
C ILE A 5 -6.59 10.20 -9.36
N ILE A 6 -6.41 9.40 -8.30
CA ILE A 6 -6.11 7.97 -8.46
C ILE A 6 -7.32 7.24 -9.08
N ASN A 7 -7.06 6.29 -9.96
CA ASN A 7 -8.11 5.47 -10.56
C ASN A 7 -8.42 4.26 -9.69
N MET A 8 -9.50 3.57 -10.04
CA MET A 8 -9.90 2.34 -9.37
C MET A 8 -8.85 1.22 -9.51
N ASP A 9 -8.10 1.20 -10.62
CA ASP A 9 -7.01 0.26 -10.85
C ASP A 9 -5.82 0.52 -9.91
N ASP A 10 -5.54 1.80 -9.66
CA ASP A 10 -4.50 2.22 -8.73
C ASP A 10 -4.83 1.74 -7.32
N MET A 11 -6.06 2.01 -6.84
CA MET A 11 -6.56 1.49 -5.58
C MET A 11 -6.45 -0.04 -5.50
N ASN A 12 -6.92 -0.74 -6.53
CA ASN A 12 -6.90 -2.20 -6.55
C ASN A 12 -5.47 -2.75 -6.45
N THR A 13 -4.51 -2.10 -7.09
CA THR A 13 -3.09 -2.47 -7.03
C THR A 13 -2.54 -2.32 -5.61
N ILE A 14 -2.78 -1.20 -4.95
CA ILE A 14 -2.36 -0.97 -3.56
C ILE A 14 -2.98 -2.01 -2.62
N PHE A 15 -4.30 -2.21 -2.71
CA PHE A 15 -4.99 -3.18 -1.87
C PHE A 15 -4.52 -4.62 -2.12
N SER A 16 -4.17 -4.97 -3.36
CA SER A 16 -3.65 -6.30 -3.68
C SER A 16 -2.30 -6.57 -3.01
N VAL A 17 -1.44 -5.56 -2.85
CA VAL A 17 -0.16 -5.70 -2.13
C VAL A 17 -0.41 -5.88 -0.64
N THR A 18 -1.25 -5.03 -0.05
CA THR A 18 -1.53 -5.09 1.40
C THR A 18 -2.24 -6.39 1.78
N ASP A 19 -3.15 -6.88 0.92
CA ASP A 19 -3.89 -8.13 1.12
C ASP A 19 -2.94 -9.35 1.15
N LYS A 20 -1.94 -9.40 0.26
CA LYS A 20 -0.90 -10.44 0.27
C LYS A 20 -0.09 -10.48 1.57
N LEU A 21 0.10 -9.33 2.20
CA LEU A 21 0.82 -9.19 3.47
C LEU A 21 -0.12 -9.40 4.68
N GLY A 22 -1.35 -9.85 4.46
CA GLY A 22 -2.34 -10.06 5.52
C GLY A 22 -2.87 -8.78 6.15
N ILE A 23 -2.66 -7.62 5.51
CA ILE A 23 -3.11 -6.33 6.01
C ILE A 23 -4.54 -6.10 5.53
N HIS A 24 -5.46 -5.95 6.48
CA HIS A 24 -6.85 -5.65 6.18
C HIS A 24 -6.99 -4.29 5.51
N ARG A 25 -7.92 -4.18 4.55
CA ARG A 25 -8.19 -2.92 3.83
C ARG A 25 -8.63 -1.77 4.74
N GLU A 26 -9.23 -2.07 5.89
CA GLU A 26 -9.59 -1.08 6.91
C GLU A 26 -8.38 -0.41 7.57
N SER A 27 -7.24 -1.11 7.58
CA SER A 27 -5.95 -0.62 8.06
C SER A 27 -5.19 0.18 7.02
N VAL A 28 -5.73 0.33 5.80
CA VAL A 28 -5.06 0.98 4.69
C VAL A 28 -5.85 2.22 4.27
N SER A 29 -5.21 3.38 4.40
CA SER A 29 -5.71 4.67 3.99
C SER A 29 -4.96 5.08 2.73
N VAL A 30 -5.66 5.21 1.60
CA VAL A 30 -5.07 5.63 0.32
C VAL A 30 -5.58 7.01 -0.03
N ASP A 31 -4.67 7.95 -0.26
CA ASP A 31 -5.05 9.30 -0.67
C ASP A 31 -5.67 9.30 -2.07
N LEU A 32 -6.77 10.04 -2.26
CA LEU A 32 -7.47 10.10 -3.54
C LEU A 32 -6.72 10.93 -4.59
N THR A 33 -5.72 11.68 -4.16
CA THR A 33 -4.87 12.53 -4.99
C THR A 33 -3.48 11.95 -5.08
N ARG A 34 -2.84 12.22 -6.22
CA ARG A 34 -1.44 11.85 -6.44
C ARG A 34 -0.55 13.02 -6.05
N GLU A 35 0.53 12.73 -5.33
CA GLU A 35 1.55 13.70 -4.94
C GLU A 35 2.92 13.22 -5.38
N ASP A 36 3.91 14.10 -5.48
CA ASP A 36 5.30 13.70 -5.74
C ASP A 36 6.26 14.40 -4.76
N PRO A 37 7.06 13.66 -3.98
CA PRO A 37 7.18 12.20 -3.96
C PRO A 37 5.97 11.49 -3.33
N GLY A 38 5.71 10.25 -3.74
CA GLY A 38 4.73 9.39 -3.07
C GLY A 38 5.11 9.13 -1.61
N VAL A 39 4.11 8.89 -0.76
CA VAL A 39 4.27 8.75 0.70
C VAL A 39 3.83 7.36 1.13
N ILE A 40 4.63 6.72 1.98
CA ILE A 40 4.28 5.47 2.67
C ILE A 40 4.59 5.72 4.13
N SER A 41 3.56 5.78 4.97
CA SER A 41 3.72 6.08 6.39
C SER A 41 2.82 5.21 7.23
N GLN A 42 3.36 4.66 8.32
CA GLN A 42 2.58 3.96 9.32
C GLN A 42 2.19 4.94 10.43
N SER A 43 0.99 5.53 10.32
CA SER A 43 0.48 6.48 11.32
C SER A 43 0.21 5.83 12.69
N SER A 44 -0.13 4.54 12.70
CA SER A 44 -0.36 3.75 13.92
C SER A 44 -0.07 2.28 13.64
N SER A 45 0.10 1.47 14.69
CA SER A 45 0.35 0.02 14.55
C SER A 45 -0.71 -0.70 13.70
N LEU A 46 -1.88 -0.09 13.51
CA LEU A 46 -3.01 -0.64 12.76
C LEU A 46 -3.39 0.18 11.51
N THR A 47 -2.67 1.26 11.16
CA THR A 47 -3.07 2.12 10.04
C THR A 47 -1.85 2.58 9.23
N ILE A 48 -1.93 2.36 7.92
CA ILE A 48 -0.93 2.73 6.93
C ILE A 48 -1.55 3.75 5.99
N ASP A 49 -0.91 4.91 5.88
CA ASP A 49 -1.24 5.97 4.94
C ASP A 49 -0.35 5.85 3.70
N ILE A 50 -1.00 5.89 2.53
CA ILE A 50 -0.38 5.66 1.24
C ILE A 50 -0.80 6.77 0.27
N THR A 51 0.19 7.45 -0.29
CA THR A 51 0.00 8.46 -1.34
C THR A 51 0.77 8.04 -2.58
N ILE A 52 0.08 7.93 -3.71
CA ILE A 52 0.66 7.43 -4.96
C ILE A 52 1.47 8.54 -5.65
N PRO A 53 2.71 8.25 -6.11
CA PRO A 53 3.55 9.21 -6.82
C PRO A 53 2.96 9.67 -8.15
N LEU A 54 3.08 10.97 -8.49
CA LEU A 54 2.76 11.48 -9.84
C LEU A 54 3.77 11.03 -10.90
N THR A 55 5.04 10.93 -10.53
CA THR A 55 6.13 10.66 -11.47
C THR A 55 6.28 9.20 -11.84
N THR A 56 5.65 8.29 -11.08
CA THR A 56 5.84 6.84 -11.19
C THR A 56 4.50 6.13 -11.37
N SER A 57 4.51 5.00 -12.07
CA SER A 57 3.34 4.13 -12.20
C SER A 57 3.02 3.43 -10.87
N THR A 58 1.74 3.19 -10.62
CA THR A 58 1.29 2.55 -9.38
C THR A 58 1.81 1.13 -9.23
N GLN A 59 2.07 0.40 -10.32
CA GLN A 59 2.70 -0.92 -10.27
C GLN A 59 4.11 -0.87 -9.68
N GLU A 60 4.97 0.03 -10.16
CA GLU A 60 6.32 0.20 -9.61
C GLU A 60 6.28 0.70 -8.16
N PHE A 61 5.35 1.59 -7.85
CA PHE A 61 5.14 2.03 -6.48
C PHE A 61 4.64 0.89 -5.56
N ALA A 62 3.82 -0.04 -6.07
CA ALA A 62 3.36 -1.20 -5.34
C ALA A 62 4.50 -2.16 -4.97
N GLU A 63 5.48 -2.36 -5.86
CA GLU A 63 6.69 -3.15 -5.54
C GLU A 63 7.50 -2.52 -4.41
N ARG A 64 7.61 -1.17 -4.44
CA ARG A 64 8.24 -0.42 -3.35
C ARG A 64 7.42 -0.50 -2.06
N LEU A 65 6.11 -0.32 -2.13
CA LEU A 65 5.19 -0.41 -0.99
C LEU A 65 5.35 -1.75 -0.29
N GLU A 66 5.37 -2.85 -1.04
CA GLU A 66 5.56 -4.18 -0.48
C GLU A 66 6.89 -4.27 0.30
N SER A 67 7.98 -3.77 -0.29
CA SER A 67 9.30 -3.78 0.35
C SER A 67 9.34 -2.96 1.63
N GLU A 68 8.71 -1.79 1.64
CA GLU A 68 8.62 -0.92 2.83
C GLU A 68 7.78 -1.58 3.93
N LEU A 69 6.64 -2.17 3.58
CA LEU A 69 5.79 -2.90 4.53
C LEU A 69 6.52 -4.11 5.12
N ARG A 70 7.27 -4.87 4.31
CA ARG A 70 8.15 -5.93 4.81
C ARG A 70 9.19 -5.39 5.79
N SER A 71 9.78 -4.23 5.50
CA SER A 71 10.75 -3.60 6.42
C SER A 71 10.11 -3.11 7.73
N LEU A 72 8.81 -2.82 7.73
CA LEU A 72 8.03 -2.51 8.94
C LEU A 72 7.63 -3.77 9.74
N GLY A 73 7.87 -4.96 9.19
CA GLY A 73 7.58 -6.24 9.82
C GLY A 73 6.30 -6.94 9.31
N TYR A 74 5.65 -6.40 8.27
CA TYR A 74 4.54 -7.08 7.61
C TYR A 74 5.09 -8.16 6.67
N VAL A 75 4.93 -9.42 7.02
CA VAL A 75 5.34 -10.55 6.19
C VAL A 75 4.14 -11.10 5.42
N GLU A 76 4.39 -11.72 4.28
CA GLU A 76 3.35 -12.47 3.57
C GLU A 76 2.77 -13.49 4.53
N THR A 77 1.47 -13.36 4.80
CA THR A 77 0.75 -14.37 5.59
C THR A 77 0.50 -15.55 4.66
N ASP A 78 1.51 -16.39 4.50
CA ASP A 78 1.29 -17.74 4.03
C ASP A 78 0.42 -18.40 5.10
N ASN A 79 -0.86 -18.59 4.79
CA ASN A 79 -1.84 -19.19 5.68
C ASN A 79 -1.57 -20.70 5.81
N ASP A 80 -0.34 -21.06 6.21
CA ASP A 80 0.15 -22.42 6.38
C ASP A 80 0.75 -22.65 7.79
N ASP A 81 0.68 -21.69 8.70
CA ASP A 81 0.93 -21.93 10.14
C ASP A 81 -0.39 -22.23 10.88
N TYR A 82 -1.11 -23.23 10.38
CA TYR A 82 -1.91 -24.13 11.22
C TYR A 82 -1.07 -25.40 11.37
N ASP A 83 -0.08 -25.41 12.27
CA ASP A 83 0.50 -26.68 12.73
C ASP A 83 0.70 -26.67 14.25
N ASP A 84 -0.10 -27.56 14.87
CA ASP A 84 -0.11 -28.12 16.23
C ASP A 84 -0.64 -27.29 17.43
#